data_AF-A0A5B8XTL9-F1
#
_entry.id   AF-A0A5B8XTL9-F1
#
_cell.length_a   1.000
_cell.length_b   1.000
_cell.length_c   1.000
_cell.angle_alpha   90.00
_cell.angle_beta   90.00
_cell.angle_gamma   90.00
#
_symmetry.space_group_name_H-M   'P 1'
#
loop_
_entity.id
_entity.type
_entity.pdbx_description
1 polymer ?
#
loop_
_entity_poly.entity_id
_entity_poly.type
_entity_poly.pdbx_seq_one_letter_code
_entity_poly.pdbx_strand_id
1 'polypeptide(L)'
;MKFISLLIALTALLLSSGCAPDASKVCSHLSEVYKGNVDPPGYLSEQARCIEHFEMRKKQYGVNSYRREVECILGSTRVFDVKDCTEKENKKMK
;
A
#
# COMPACT_ATOMS: atom_id res chain seq x y z
N MET A 1 -23.76 5.85 41.36
CA MET A 1 -23.47 6.47 40.06
C MET A 1 -21.99 6.85 39.97
N LYS A 2 -21.10 5.96 39.48
CA LYS A 2 -19.68 6.28 39.20
C LYS A 2 -19.12 5.27 38.16
N PHE A 3 -19.44 5.46 36.88
CA PHE A 3 -18.89 4.62 35.79
C PHE A 3 -18.67 5.44 34.49
N ILE A 4 -18.15 6.66 34.59
CA ILE A 4 -17.91 7.49 33.40
C ILE A 4 -16.54 8.17 33.49
N SER A 5 -15.46 7.39 33.47
CA SER A 5 -14.12 7.99 33.36
C SER A 5 -13.07 7.13 32.64
N LEU A 6 -13.43 6.00 32.02
CA LEU A 6 -12.45 5.08 31.43
C LEU A 6 -12.59 4.89 29.91
N LEU A 7 -12.93 5.95 29.17
CA LEU A 7 -13.15 5.88 27.71
C LEU A 7 -12.42 6.96 26.90
N ILE A 8 -11.37 7.60 27.43
CA ILE A 8 -10.70 8.73 26.74
C ILE A 8 -9.25 8.42 26.30
N ALA A 9 -8.70 7.23 26.59
CA ALA A 9 -7.29 6.94 26.27
C ALA A 9 -7.04 6.27 24.90
N LEU A 10 -8.04 6.08 24.03
CA LEU A 10 -7.89 5.34 22.77
C LEU A 10 -8.26 6.12 21.49
N THR A 11 -8.44 7.44 21.56
CA THR A 11 -8.76 8.26 20.37
C THR A 11 -7.53 8.94 19.74
N ALA A 12 -6.35 8.87 20.36
CA ALA A 12 -5.15 9.53 19.85
C ALA A 12 -4.43 8.80 18.69
N LEU A 13 -4.84 7.57 18.34
CA LEU A 13 -4.31 6.84 17.16
C LEU A 13 -5.05 7.13 15.85
N LEU A 14 -6.13 7.91 15.89
CA LEU A 14 -6.98 8.19 14.73
C LEU A 14 -6.64 9.49 13.99
N LEU A 15 -5.66 10.27 14.46
CA LEU A 15 -5.41 11.64 13.97
C LEU A 15 -4.11 11.83 13.17
N SER A 16 -3.47 10.75 12.71
CA SER A 16 -2.26 10.85 11.87
C SER A 16 -2.24 9.94 10.63
N SER A 17 -3.31 9.21 10.35
CA SER A 17 -3.44 8.40 9.14
C SER A 17 -4.37 9.07 8.14
N GLY A 18 -3.83 9.95 7.30
CA GLY A 18 -4.42 10.10 5.96
C GLY A 18 -4.48 8.70 5.36
N CYS A 19 -5.69 8.16 5.14
CA CYS A 19 -5.90 6.77 4.75
C CYS A 19 -5.02 6.45 3.55
N ALA A 20 -3.90 5.75 3.78
CA ALA A 20 -3.12 5.23 2.68
C ALA A 20 -4.04 4.27 1.90
N PRO A 21 -4.00 4.28 0.56
CA PRO A 21 -4.81 3.38 -0.25
C PRO A 21 -4.68 1.94 0.23
N ASP A 22 -5.82 1.28 0.36
CA ASP A 22 -5.88 -0.11 0.83
C ASP A 22 -5.12 -1.05 -0.13
N ALA A 23 -4.37 -1.98 0.44
CA ALA A 23 -3.53 -2.90 -0.32
C ALA A 23 -4.35 -3.74 -1.32
N SER A 24 -5.60 -4.09 -1.01
CA SER A 24 -6.47 -4.84 -1.92
C SER A 24 -6.77 -4.06 -3.20
N LYS A 25 -6.96 -2.73 -3.08
CA LYS A 25 -7.20 -1.86 -4.24
C LYS A 25 -5.96 -1.76 -5.14
N VAL A 26 -4.79 -1.64 -4.53
CA VAL A 26 -3.50 -1.62 -5.25
C VAL A 26 -3.29 -2.94 -6.01
N CYS A 27 -3.55 -4.06 -5.36
CA CYS A 27 -3.42 -5.39 -5.98
C CYS A 27 -4.40 -5.63 -7.12
N SER A 28 -5.64 -5.17 -6.97
CA SER A 28 -6.63 -5.27 -8.05
C SER A 28 -6.20 -4.46 -9.27
N HIS A 29 -5.75 -3.22 -9.04
CA HIS A 29 -5.22 -2.35 -10.09
C HIS A 29 -3.99 -2.95 -10.77
N LEU A 30 -3.05 -3.50 -10.00
CA LEU A 30 -1.86 -4.15 -10.55
C LEU A 30 -2.24 -5.37 -11.40
N SER A 31 -3.18 -6.20 -10.96
CA SER A 31 -3.68 -7.32 -11.77
C SER A 31 -4.26 -6.86 -13.10
N GLU A 32 -4.93 -5.70 -13.14
CA GLU A 32 -5.43 -5.10 -14.38
C GLU A 32 -4.31 -4.56 -15.27
N VAL A 33 -3.35 -3.80 -14.70
CA VAL A 33 -2.21 -3.25 -15.45
C VAL A 33 -1.32 -4.35 -16.01
N TYR A 34 -1.13 -5.45 -15.26
CA TYR A 34 -0.35 -6.61 -15.68
C TYR A 34 -1.16 -7.63 -16.48
N LYS A 35 -2.47 -7.41 -16.72
CA LYS A 35 -3.31 -8.33 -17.48
C LYS A 35 -2.75 -8.56 -18.87
N GLY A 36 -2.47 -9.82 -19.21
CA GLY A 36 -1.89 -10.21 -20.49
C GLY A 36 -0.36 -10.07 -20.58
N ASN A 37 0.33 -9.67 -19.51
CA ASN A 37 1.78 -9.83 -19.43
C ASN A 37 2.13 -11.29 -19.17
N VAL A 38 3.09 -11.82 -19.92
CA VAL A 38 3.49 -13.23 -19.88
C VAL A 38 4.28 -13.57 -18.60
N ASP A 39 4.78 -12.55 -17.90
CA ASP A 39 5.58 -12.71 -16.67
C ASP A 39 5.27 -11.59 -15.66
N PRO A 40 4.11 -11.63 -14.98
CA PRO A 40 3.81 -10.69 -13.92
C PRO A 40 4.67 -10.99 -12.68
N PRO A 41 4.92 -10.00 -11.82
CA PRO A 41 5.59 -10.21 -10.54
C PRO A 41 4.95 -11.35 -9.74
N GLY A 42 5.77 -12.24 -9.17
CA GLY A 42 5.27 -13.42 -8.46
C GLY A 42 4.35 -13.12 -7.26
N TYR A 43 4.44 -11.92 -6.67
CA TYR A 43 3.50 -11.50 -5.62
C TYR A 43 2.08 -11.20 -6.15
N LEU A 44 1.91 -11.01 -7.46
CA LEU A 44 0.59 -10.83 -8.12
C LEU A 44 -0.08 -12.16 -8.51
N SER A 45 0.54 -13.32 -8.25
CA SER A 45 -0.06 -14.61 -8.61
C SER A 45 -1.36 -14.88 -7.84
N GLU A 46 -1.47 -14.35 -6.63
CA GLU A 46 -2.63 -14.49 -5.74
C GLU A 46 -2.90 -13.16 -5.04
N GLN A 47 -4.17 -12.78 -4.93
CA GLN A 47 -4.56 -11.51 -4.30
C GLN A 47 -4.06 -11.42 -2.85
N ALA A 48 -4.12 -12.52 -2.09
CA ALA A 48 -3.63 -12.57 -0.71
C ALA A 48 -2.12 -12.29 -0.60
N ARG A 49 -1.30 -12.89 -1.49
CA ARG A 49 0.15 -12.63 -1.52
C ARG A 49 0.47 -11.20 -1.88
N CYS A 50 -0.28 -10.61 -2.81
CA CYS A 50 -0.09 -9.22 -3.16
C CYS A 50 -0.39 -8.31 -1.96
N ILE A 51 -1.52 -8.55 -1.27
CA ILE A 51 -1.89 -7.78 -0.07
C ILE A 51 -0.82 -7.91 1.00
N GLU A 52 -0.36 -9.14 1.28
CA GLU A 52 0.71 -9.40 2.24
C GLU A 52 2.00 -8.67 1.87
N HIS A 53 2.39 -8.68 0.59
CA HIS A 53 3.55 -7.97 0.10
C HIS A 53 3.47 -6.46 0.40
N PHE A 54 2.34 -5.83 0.08
CA PHE A 54 2.16 -4.38 0.31
C PHE A 54 2.03 -4.03 1.80
N GLU A 55 1.41 -4.87 2.63
CA GLU A 55 1.39 -4.67 4.09
C GLU A 55 2.79 -4.84 4.72
N MET A 56 3.60 -5.78 4.24
CA MET A 56 5.01 -5.89 4.65
C MET A 56 5.82 -4.64 4.25
N ARG A 57 5.66 -4.14 3.02
CA ARG A 57 6.30 -2.90 2.57
C ARG A 57 5.89 -1.71 3.41
N LYS A 58 4.61 -1.59 3.75
CA LYS A 58 4.10 -0.54 4.65
C LYS A 58 4.77 -0.56 6.02
N LYS A 59 4.97 -1.76 6.58
CA LYS A 59 5.69 -1.93 7.86
C LYS A 59 7.18 -1.59 7.73
N GLN A 60 7.82 -1.98 6.63
CA GLN A 60 9.25 -1.75 6.41
C GLN A 60 9.59 -0.28 6.11
N TYR A 61 8.79 0.39 5.29
CA TYR A 61 9.10 1.73 4.80
C TYR A 61 8.35 2.86 5.50
N GLY A 62 7.44 2.49 6.40
CA GLY A 62 6.54 3.42 7.06
C GLY A 62 5.39 3.87 6.16
N VAL A 63 4.33 4.38 6.81
CA VAL A 63 3.06 4.73 6.17
C VAL A 63 3.23 5.80 5.09
N ASN A 64 4.13 6.77 5.28
CA ASN A 64 4.31 7.88 4.34
C ASN A 64 4.95 7.46 3.02
N SER A 65 6.02 6.66 3.07
CA SER A 65 6.69 6.18 1.87
C SER A 65 5.82 5.18 1.11
N TYR A 66 5.16 4.27 1.85
CA TYR A 66 4.15 3.39 1.29
C TYR A 66 3.06 4.16 0.57
N ARG A 67 2.50 5.20 1.20
CA ARG A 67 1.43 6.02 0.61
C ARG A 67 1.85 6.63 -0.73
N ARG A 68 3.03 7.24 -0.81
CA ARG A 68 3.54 7.83 -2.06
C ARG A 68 3.70 6.79 -3.17
N GLU A 69 4.23 5.62 -2.81
CA GLU A 69 4.39 4.52 -3.75
C GLU A 69 3.04 4.07 -4.31
N VAL A 70 2.08 3.75 -3.45
CA VAL A 70 0.79 3.22 -3.89
C VAL A 70 -0.07 4.26 -4.62
N GLU A 71 0.02 5.54 -4.25
CA GLU A 71 -0.62 6.62 -5.00
C GLU A 71 -0.04 6.74 -6.42
N CYS A 72 1.28 6.59 -6.57
CA CYS A 72 1.93 6.57 -7.89
C CYS A 72 1.48 5.36 -8.71
N ILE A 73 1.42 4.16 -8.10
CA ILE A 73 0.98 2.93 -8.75
C ILE A 73 -0.47 3.05 -9.24
N LEU A 74 -1.38 3.52 -8.37
CA LEU A 74 -2.79 3.69 -8.70
C LEU A 74 -3.03 4.76 -9.78
N GLY A 75 -2.15 5.75 -9.90
CA GLY A 75 -2.17 6.75 -10.97
C GLY A 75 -1.61 6.24 -12.31
N SER A 76 -1.01 5.06 -12.34
CA SER A 76 -0.30 4.53 -13.50
C SER A 76 -1.14 3.49 -14.25
N THR A 77 -1.14 3.54 -15.59
CA THR A 77 -1.91 2.59 -16.43
C THR A 77 -1.01 1.62 -17.19
N ARG A 78 0.31 1.79 -17.13
CA ARG A 78 1.28 0.95 -17.85
C ARG A 78 2.24 0.28 -16.88
N VAL A 79 2.63 -0.95 -17.21
CA VAL A 79 3.62 -1.73 -16.44
C VAL A 79 4.93 -0.96 -16.23
N PHE A 80 5.39 -0.24 -17.25
CA PHE A 80 6.60 0.58 -17.16
C PHE A 80 6.48 1.65 -16.06
N ASP A 81 5.38 2.40 -16.03
CA ASP A 81 5.16 3.48 -15.06
C ASP A 81 5.05 2.92 -13.63
N VAL A 82 4.43 1.76 -13.46
CA VAL A 82 4.36 1.05 -12.17
C VAL A 82 5.75 0.66 -11.67
N LYS A 83 6.63 0.16 -12.55
CA LYS A 83 8.01 -0.18 -12.21
C LYS A 83 8.80 1.07 -11.80
N ASP A 84 8.64 2.16 -12.54
CA ASP A 84 9.24 3.46 -12.22
C ASP A 84 8.80 3.98 -10.85
N CYS A 85 7.51 3.87 -10.51
CA CYS A 85 6.98 4.22 -9.18
C CYS A 85 7.68 3.44 -8.06
N THR A 86 7.86 2.13 -8.28
CA THR A 86 8.46 1.22 -7.31
C THR A 86 9.95 1.49 -7.12
N GLU A 87 10.68 1.73 -8.22
CA GLU A 87 12.11 1.95 -8.22
C GLU A 87 12.49 3.32 -7.66
N LYS A 88 11.70 4.37 -7.93
CA LYS A 88 11.90 5.72 -7.38
C LYS A 88 11.83 5.73 -5.86
N GLU A 89 10.82 5.08 -5.28
CA GLU A 89 10.70 5.03 -3.83
C GLU A 89 11.78 4.12 -3.21
N ASN A 90 12.11 2.97 -3.83
CA ASN A 90 13.23 2.12 -3.38
C ASN A 90 14.59 2.84 -3.40
N LYS A 91 14.86 3.71 -4.38
CA LYS A 91 16.10 4.51 -4.45
C LYS A 91 16.17 5.59 -3.38
N LYS A 92 15.04 6.14 -2.93
CA LYS A 92 14.97 7.12 -1.84
C LYS A 92 15.05 6.48 -0.45
N MET A 93 14.98 5.15 -0.37
CA MET A 93 15.02 4.37 0.86
C MET A 93 16.41 3.77 1.15
N LYS A 94 17.36 3.86 0.21
CA LYS A 94 18.78 3.52 0.40
C LYS A 94 19.57 4.75 0.79
#